data_AF-A0A8T3V9U3-F1
#
_entry.id   AF-A0A8T3V9U3-F1
#
_cell.length_a   1.000
_cell.length_b   1.000
_cell.length_c   1.000
_cell.angle_alpha   90.00
_cell.angle_beta   90.00
_cell.angle_gamma   90.00
#
_symmetry.space_group_name_H-M   'P 1'
#
loop_
_entity.id
_entity.type
_entity.pdbx_description
1 polymer ?
#
loop_
_entity_poly.entity_id
_entity_poly.type
_entity_poly.pdbx_seq_one_letter_code
_entity_poly.pdbx_strand_id
1 'polypeptide(L)'
;MNLWNKNQEKLFFTESLKLAKANHLFYLDEDGRHLAYWPKSYRGVKSTLQSRNSLIGNYTENWVKNLLKSLISDENLHVVNQARIPALGITSRSPADIVISTVDKKILKASEVKVIFEVKMSIVWNWQYDVESNEILEIGDYRTHQGKPSFTRSDSILKAIGKCIDIRVSNFKASKIPIIVLGNAPLSNGFCKKADYLKSAGIIQGFWSLNPFPLNHGNTRKTTPKSGFLRMDSSMELKIHLNRLFNQNLNFFSGMQDLESLGQYIEMADMEDNCKQKGLKFLNLLKRS
;
A
#
# COMPACT_ATOMS: atom_id res chain seq x y z
N MET A 1 11.81 15.19 -4.61
CA MET A 1 12.10 13.75 -4.39
C MET A 1 11.50 12.96 -5.55
N ASN A 2 12.28 12.06 -6.17
CA ASN A 2 11.78 11.19 -7.25
C ASN A 2 10.99 10.00 -6.70
N LEU A 3 10.11 9.43 -7.51
CA LEU A 3 9.41 8.18 -7.22
C LEU A 3 10.37 6.97 -7.24
N TRP A 4 9.86 5.78 -6.89
CA TRP A 4 10.66 4.55 -6.78
C TRP A 4 11.31 4.22 -8.13
N ASN A 5 12.60 3.92 -8.10
CA ASN A 5 13.40 3.59 -9.27
C ASN A 5 14.58 2.69 -8.88
N LYS A 6 15.36 2.27 -9.89
CA LYS A 6 16.54 1.42 -9.74
C LYS A 6 17.56 1.96 -8.75
N ASN A 7 17.76 3.28 -8.70
CA ASN A 7 18.72 3.89 -7.77
C ASN A 7 18.27 3.71 -6.31
N GLN A 8 16.97 3.71 -6.03
CA GLN A 8 16.47 3.44 -4.68
C GLN A 8 16.70 1.98 -4.26
N GLU A 9 16.55 1.02 -5.18
CA GLU A 9 16.89 -0.38 -4.89
C GLU A 9 18.39 -0.60 -4.72
N LYS A 10 19.21 0.03 -5.56
CA LYS A 10 20.67 0.01 -5.40
C LYS A 10 21.08 0.59 -4.05
N LEU A 11 20.52 1.74 -3.67
CA LEU A 11 20.75 2.34 -2.36
C LEU A 11 20.30 1.41 -1.22
N PHE A 12 19.16 0.74 -1.34
CA PHE A 12 18.73 -0.27 -0.37
C PHE A 12 19.79 -1.36 -0.19
N PHE A 13 20.32 -1.93 -1.27
CA PHE A 13 21.33 -2.98 -1.18
C PHE A 13 22.64 -2.46 -0.59
N THR A 14 23.13 -1.31 -1.06
CA THR A 14 24.38 -0.71 -0.57
C THR A 14 24.30 -0.36 0.92
N GLU A 15 23.21 0.25 1.40
CA GLU A 15 23.05 0.54 2.82
C GLU A 15 22.85 -0.72 3.66
N SER A 16 22.14 -1.72 3.13
CA SER A 16 21.92 -2.98 3.86
C SER A 16 23.20 -3.80 3.99
N LEU A 17 24.08 -3.79 2.98
CA LEU A 17 25.38 -4.49 3.02
C LEU A 17 26.33 -3.93 4.09
N LYS A 18 26.18 -2.65 4.49
CA LYS A 18 26.94 -2.08 5.62
C LYS A 18 26.55 -2.69 6.97
N LEU A 19 25.34 -3.24 7.07
CA LEU A 19 24.74 -3.71 8.32
C LEU A 19 24.50 -5.22 8.36
N ALA A 20 24.51 -5.88 7.19
CA ALA A 20 24.20 -7.30 7.04
C ALA A 20 25.14 -7.98 6.03
N LYS A 21 25.39 -9.27 6.27
CA LYS A 21 26.18 -10.11 5.36
C LYS A 21 25.47 -10.28 4.01
N ALA A 22 26.24 -10.47 2.94
CA ALA A 22 25.71 -10.63 1.59
C ALA A 22 24.69 -11.78 1.48
N ASN A 23 24.91 -12.90 2.16
CA ASN A 23 23.98 -14.04 2.19
C ASN A 23 22.64 -13.75 2.88
N HIS A 24 22.48 -12.61 3.56
CA HIS A 24 21.17 -12.15 4.06
C HIS A 24 20.39 -11.35 3.01
N LEU A 25 21.04 -10.93 1.92
CA LEU A 25 20.48 -10.06 0.89
C LEU A 25 20.43 -10.73 -0.49
N PHE A 26 21.33 -11.67 -0.74
CA PHE A 26 21.50 -12.36 -2.01
C PHE A 26 21.51 -13.87 -1.81
N TYR A 27 20.95 -14.57 -2.77
CA TYR A 27 21.17 -16.00 -2.96
C TYR A 27 22.58 -16.22 -3.52
N LEU A 28 23.24 -17.29 -3.09
CA LEU A 28 24.48 -17.76 -3.71
C LEU A 28 24.13 -18.93 -4.62
N ASP A 29 24.47 -18.82 -5.91
CA ASP A 29 24.27 -19.91 -6.86
C ASP A 29 25.48 -20.86 -6.93
N GLU A 30 25.34 -21.93 -7.71
CA GLU A 30 26.38 -22.95 -7.88
C GLU A 30 27.66 -22.40 -8.56
N ASP A 31 27.55 -21.30 -9.30
CA ASP A 31 28.66 -20.60 -9.96
C ASP A 31 29.32 -19.54 -9.04
N GLY A 32 28.88 -19.42 -7.79
CA GLY A 32 29.39 -18.43 -6.83
C GLY A 32 28.82 -17.01 -7.00
N ARG A 33 27.78 -16.82 -7.82
CA ARG A 33 27.15 -15.51 -8.04
C ARG A 33 26.17 -15.17 -6.92
N HIS A 34 26.21 -13.92 -6.47
CA HIS A 34 25.29 -13.38 -5.48
C HIS A 34 24.10 -12.70 -6.17
N LEU A 35 22.93 -13.32 -6.14
CA LEU A 35 21.75 -12.90 -6.91
C LEU A 35 20.59 -12.47 -5.99
N ALA A 36 19.94 -11.34 -6.28
CA ALA A 36 18.76 -10.91 -5.52
C ALA A 36 17.59 -11.86 -5.75
N TYR A 37 17.38 -12.35 -6.96
CA TYR A 37 16.43 -13.42 -7.23
C TYR A 37 17.01 -14.41 -8.24
N TRP A 38 16.62 -15.67 -8.10
CA TRP A 38 16.87 -16.69 -9.11
C TRP A 38 16.35 -16.23 -10.48
N PRO A 39 17.19 -16.18 -11.52
CA PRO A 39 16.73 -15.99 -12.89
C PRO A 39 15.71 -17.08 -13.26
N LYS A 40 14.74 -16.78 -14.12
CA LYS A 40 13.76 -17.80 -14.56
C LYS A 40 14.40 -18.96 -15.31
N SER A 41 15.53 -18.71 -15.96
CA SER A 41 16.35 -19.73 -16.63
C SER A 41 17.12 -20.63 -15.66
N TYR A 42 17.25 -20.26 -14.38
CA TYR A 42 18.05 -21.02 -13.42
C TYR A 42 17.40 -22.37 -13.07
N ARG A 43 18.15 -23.46 -13.29
CA ARG A 43 17.74 -24.86 -13.10
C ARG A 43 18.42 -25.58 -11.94
N GLY A 44 19.46 -25.00 -11.35
CA GLY A 44 20.20 -25.61 -10.23
C GLY A 44 19.42 -25.63 -8.91
N VAL A 45 20.09 -26.07 -7.86
CA VAL A 45 19.53 -26.15 -6.51
C VAL A 45 19.25 -24.74 -5.99
N LYS A 46 18.11 -24.57 -5.31
CA LYS A 46 17.63 -23.28 -4.81
C LYS A 46 17.55 -23.30 -3.30
N SER A 47 18.12 -22.28 -2.68
CA SER A 47 17.95 -21.98 -1.26
C SER A 47 16.79 -21.00 -1.03
N THR A 48 16.40 -20.86 0.24
CA THR A 48 15.38 -19.90 0.68
C THR A 48 16.05 -18.72 1.39
N LEU A 49 15.63 -17.49 1.06
CA LEU A 49 16.12 -16.27 1.68
C LEU A 49 14.95 -15.48 2.26
N GLN A 50 14.80 -15.52 3.59
CA GLN A 50 13.69 -14.84 4.29
C GLN A 50 14.10 -13.50 4.88
N SER A 51 15.34 -13.37 5.35
CA SER A 51 15.89 -12.21 6.08
C SER A 51 15.74 -10.90 5.31
N ARG A 52 15.89 -10.91 3.98
CA ARG A 52 15.72 -9.71 3.17
C ARG A 52 14.33 -9.08 3.23
N ASN A 53 13.27 -9.90 3.40
CA ASN A 53 11.91 -9.39 3.30
C ASN A 53 11.58 -8.36 4.38
N SER A 54 12.09 -8.54 5.60
CA SER A 54 11.94 -7.54 6.67
C SER A 54 12.77 -6.30 6.41
N LEU A 55 14.00 -6.45 5.90
CA LEU A 55 14.89 -5.34 5.56
C LEU A 55 14.28 -4.42 4.50
N ILE A 56 13.82 -4.98 3.38
CA ILE A 56 13.19 -4.17 2.31
C ILE A 56 11.86 -3.57 2.77
N GLY A 57 11.09 -4.28 3.60
CA GLY A 57 9.86 -3.75 4.20
C GLY A 57 10.13 -2.46 4.97
N ASN A 58 11.01 -2.53 5.97
CA ASN A 58 11.41 -1.38 6.79
C ASN A 58 11.98 -0.24 5.95
N TYR A 59 12.83 -0.56 4.96
CA TYR A 59 13.39 0.45 4.06
C TYR A 59 12.31 1.18 3.27
N THR A 60 11.37 0.44 2.66
CA THR A 60 10.31 1.03 1.84
C THR A 60 9.32 1.85 2.67
N GLU A 61 8.98 1.44 3.89
CA GLU A 61 8.15 2.25 4.78
C GLU A 61 8.81 3.60 5.13
N ASN A 62 10.10 3.58 5.48
CA ASN A 62 10.84 4.82 5.74
C ASN A 62 10.96 5.69 4.48
N TRP A 63 11.18 5.08 3.32
CA TRP A 63 11.21 5.80 2.05
C TRP A 63 9.88 6.48 1.74
N VAL A 64 8.75 5.75 1.88
CA VAL A 64 7.41 6.31 1.68
C VAL A 64 7.13 7.42 2.69
N LYS A 65 7.52 7.26 3.96
CA LYS A 65 7.38 8.31 4.98
C LYS A 65 8.04 9.61 4.52
N ASN A 66 9.28 9.52 4.04
CA ASN A 66 10.03 10.69 3.57
C ASN A 66 9.43 11.29 2.30
N LEU A 67 8.98 10.45 1.36
CA LEU A 67 8.27 10.90 0.17
C LEU A 67 7.01 11.69 0.55
N LEU A 68 6.13 11.12 1.37
CA LEU A 68 4.88 11.78 1.79
C LEU A 68 5.17 13.07 2.56
N LYS A 69 6.18 13.07 3.45
CA LYS A 69 6.60 14.27 4.18
C LYS A 69 7.03 15.39 3.23
N SER A 70 7.70 15.06 2.13
CA SER A 70 8.09 16.05 1.11
C SER A 70 6.93 16.58 0.26
N LEU A 71 5.77 15.90 0.26
CA LEU A 71 4.61 16.27 -0.56
C LEU A 71 3.54 17.05 0.20
N ILE A 72 3.46 16.85 1.52
CA ILE A 72 2.56 17.57 2.40
C ILE A 72 3.15 18.96 2.66
N SER A 73 2.36 19.98 2.35
CA SER A 73 2.71 21.39 2.58
C SER A 73 1.93 22.03 3.72
N ASP A 74 0.94 21.32 4.28
CA ASP A 74 0.17 21.78 5.44
C ASP A 74 0.95 21.47 6.73
N GLU A 75 1.34 22.52 7.45
CA GLU A 75 2.11 22.41 8.69
C GLU A 75 1.35 21.68 9.82
N ASN A 76 0.02 21.56 9.70
CA ASN A 76 -0.81 20.83 10.65
C ASN A 76 -0.91 19.33 10.35
N LEU A 77 -0.26 18.84 9.30
CA LEU A 77 -0.29 17.44 8.90
C LEU A 77 1.07 16.77 9.12
N HIS A 78 1.05 15.64 9.80
CA HIS A 78 2.23 14.87 10.17
C HIS A 78 2.19 13.48 9.57
N VAL A 79 3.35 13.00 9.09
CA VAL A 79 3.51 11.63 8.59
C VAL A 79 4.06 10.74 9.70
N VAL A 80 3.20 9.92 10.27
CA VAL A 80 3.51 9.02 11.38
C VAL A 80 3.70 7.60 10.82
N ASN A 81 4.88 7.02 11.00
CA ASN A 81 5.11 5.61 10.70
C ASN A 81 4.65 4.72 11.85
N GLN A 82 4.28 3.47 11.60
CA GLN A 82 3.99 2.45 12.62
C GLN A 82 3.01 2.97 13.70
N ALA A 83 1.92 3.60 13.25
CA ALA A 83 0.94 4.24 14.11
C ALA A 83 -0.03 3.21 14.74
N ARG A 84 -0.47 3.50 15.96
CA ARG A 84 -1.44 2.69 16.71
C ARG A 84 -2.73 3.49 16.84
N ILE A 85 -3.85 2.90 16.44
CA ILE A 85 -5.18 3.49 16.56
C ILE A 85 -6.10 2.41 17.17
N PRO A 86 -6.07 2.20 18.50
CA PRO A 86 -6.76 1.07 19.14
C PRO A 86 -8.26 1.01 18.85
N ALA A 87 -8.91 2.18 18.73
CA ALA A 87 -10.32 2.28 18.37
C ALA A 87 -10.66 1.72 16.98
N LEU A 88 -9.66 1.50 16.12
CA LEU A 88 -9.80 0.93 14.79
C LEU A 88 -9.16 -0.47 14.66
N GLY A 89 -8.88 -1.15 15.79
CA GLY A 89 -8.19 -2.45 15.78
C GLY A 89 -6.69 -2.39 15.49
N ILE A 90 -6.12 -1.20 15.25
CA ILE A 90 -4.71 -1.01 14.93
C ILE A 90 -3.90 -0.96 16.22
N THR A 91 -3.30 -2.09 16.59
CA THR A 91 -2.57 -2.28 17.87
C THR A 91 -1.06 -2.32 17.69
N SER A 92 -0.30 -2.52 18.77
CA SER A 92 1.16 -2.73 18.69
C SER A 92 1.56 -4.03 17.98
N ARG A 93 0.65 -5.01 17.87
CA ARG A 93 0.92 -6.28 17.17
C ARG A 93 0.80 -6.14 15.65
N SER A 94 0.00 -5.19 15.18
CA SER A 94 -0.22 -4.89 13.77
C SER A 94 -0.48 -3.39 13.61
N PRO A 95 0.56 -2.55 13.79
CA PRO A 95 0.44 -1.11 13.59
C PRO A 95 0.18 -0.80 12.11
N ALA A 96 -0.35 0.41 11.85
CA ALA A 96 -0.46 0.93 10.49
C ALA A 96 0.92 1.37 10.01
N ASP A 97 1.31 0.96 8.80
CA ASP A 97 2.65 1.20 8.27
C ASP A 97 2.93 2.71 8.23
N ILE A 98 2.01 3.49 7.63
CA ILE A 98 2.07 4.95 7.61
C ILE A 98 0.68 5.57 7.75
N VAL A 99 0.60 6.66 8.51
CA VAL A 99 -0.60 7.47 8.69
C VAL A 99 -0.25 8.93 8.46
N ILE A 100 -1.16 9.68 7.83
CA ILE A 100 -1.14 11.14 7.90
C ILE A 100 -2.14 11.56 8.98
N SER A 101 -1.69 12.34 9.95
CA SER A 101 -2.47 12.77 11.11
C SER A 101 -2.37 14.26 11.37
N THR A 102 -3.30 14.79 12.15
CA THR A 102 -3.29 16.20 12.60
C THR A 102 -2.40 16.45 13.81
N VAL A 103 -1.69 15.42 14.28
CA VAL A 103 -0.82 15.46 15.47
C VAL A 103 0.37 14.52 15.25
N ASP A 104 1.53 14.89 15.77
CA ASP A 104 2.76 14.08 15.66
C ASP A 104 2.95 13.16 16.89
N LYS A 105 2.24 12.02 16.89
CA LYS A 105 2.41 10.99 17.93
C LYS A 105 2.09 9.60 17.39
N LYS A 106 2.65 8.56 18.02
CA LYS A 106 2.45 7.16 17.62
C LYS A 106 1.08 6.59 17.96
N ILE A 107 0.45 7.03 19.05
CA ILE A 107 -0.86 6.55 19.50
C ILE A 107 -1.89 7.61 19.16
N LEU A 108 -2.76 7.32 18.18
CA LEU A 108 -3.70 8.26 17.60
C LEU A 108 -5.15 7.90 17.95
N LYS A 109 -5.98 8.94 18.10
CA LYS A 109 -7.44 8.81 18.05
C LYS A 109 -7.88 8.73 16.58
N ALA A 110 -8.96 8.01 16.30
CA ALA A 110 -9.49 7.93 14.93
C ALA A 110 -9.81 9.32 14.31
N SER A 111 -10.23 10.29 15.13
CA SER A 111 -10.49 11.68 14.68
C SER A 111 -9.23 12.46 14.29
N GLU A 112 -8.05 12.02 14.72
CA GLU A 112 -6.76 12.64 14.40
C GLU A 112 -6.19 12.09 13.09
N VAL A 113 -6.78 11.03 12.52
CA VAL A 113 -6.29 10.34 11.33
C VAL A 113 -6.94 10.93 10.07
N LYS A 114 -6.11 11.34 9.10
CA LYS A 114 -6.57 11.83 7.79
C LYS A 114 -6.58 10.75 6.71
N VAL A 115 -5.62 9.85 6.73
CA VAL A 115 -5.52 8.70 5.80
C VAL A 115 -4.58 7.65 6.37
N ILE A 116 -4.86 6.38 6.05
CA ILE A 116 -4.02 5.23 6.39
C ILE A 116 -3.40 4.68 5.10
N PHE A 117 -2.10 4.39 5.14
CA PHE A 117 -1.38 3.71 4.07
C PHE A 117 -0.88 2.36 4.55
N GLU A 118 -1.19 1.32 3.78
CA GLU A 118 -0.57 -0.01 3.89
C GLU A 118 0.50 -0.14 2.81
N VAL A 119 1.75 -0.38 3.20
CA VAL A 119 2.89 -0.48 2.28
C VAL A 119 3.12 -1.95 1.91
N LYS A 120 3.05 -2.23 0.61
CA LYS A 120 3.37 -3.51 -0.03
C LYS A 120 4.32 -3.29 -1.19
N MET A 121 5.41 -2.58 -0.92
CA MET A 121 6.55 -2.45 -1.83
C MET A 121 7.53 -3.60 -1.62
N SER A 122 8.37 -3.87 -2.61
CA SER A 122 9.41 -4.91 -2.57
C SER A 122 10.50 -4.63 -3.61
N ILE A 123 11.52 -5.48 -3.69
CA ILE A 123 12.45 -5.46 -4.83
C ILE A 123 11.68 -5.79 -6.13
N VAL A 124 11.96 -5.04 -7.18
CA VAL A 124 11.31 -5.14 -8.50
C VAL A 124 12.29 -5.61 -9.56
N TRP A 125 13.53 -5.14 -9.53
CA TRP A 125 14.55 -5.55 -10.50
C TRP A 125 15.36 -6.73 -9.94
N ASN A 126 16.01 -7.46 -10.85
CA ASN A 126 17.00 -8.44 -10.44
C ASN A 126 18.37 -7.79 -10.38
N TRP A 127 19.12 -8.15 -9.35
CA TRP A 127 20.41 -7.57 -9.04
C TRP A 127 21.42 -8.67 -8.79
N GLN A 128 22.66 -8.45 -9.24
CA GLN A 128 23.82 -9.23 -8.88
C GLN A 128 24.74 -8.36 -8.01
N TYR A 129 25.23 -8.94 -6.92
CA TYR A 129 26.30 -8.35 -6.14
C TYR A 129 27.63 -8.97 -6.57
N ASP A 130 28.54 -8.12 -7.03
CA ASP A 130 29.93 -8.50 -7.26
C ASP A 130 30.73 -8.20 -6.00
N VAL A 131 31.26 -9.25 -5.38
CA VAL A 131 31.98 -9.16 -4.11
C VAL A 131 33.36 -8.55 -4.29
N GLU A 132 34.00 -8.74 -5.45
CA GLU A 132 35.35 -8.25 -5.71
C GLU A 132 35.36 -6.75 -5.94
N SER A 133 34.42 -6.25 -6.75
CA SER A 133 34.28 -4.82 -7.03
C SER A 133 33.39 -4.09 -6.02
N ASN A 134 32.68 -4.81 -5.15
CA ASN A 134 31.66 -4.29 -4.24
C ASN A 134 30.54 -3.53 -5.01
N GLU A 135 30.20 -4.02 -6.20
CA GLU A 135 29.20 -3.40 -7.07
C GLU A 135 27.86 -4.13 -7.07
N ILE A 136 26.78 -3.35 -7.23
CA ILE A 136 25.43 -3.85 -7.45
C ILE A 136 25.07 -3.58 -8.90
N LEU A 137 24.95 -4.68 -9.66
CA LEU A 137 24.71 -4.70 -11.10
C LEU A 137 23.29 -5.18 -11.38
N GLU A 138 22.58 -4.48 -12.25
CA GLU A 138 21.25 -4.91 -12.66
C GLU A 138 21.36 -6.01 -13.72
N ILE A 139 20.62 -7.11 -13.54
CA ILE A 139 20.61 -8.25 -14.47
C ILE A 139 19.21 -8.54 -15.03
N GLY A 140 18.21 -7.71 -14.71
CA GLY A 140 16.89 -7.76 -15.36
C GLY A 140 15.74 -7.14 -14.56
N ASP A 141 14.52 -7.28 -15.07
CA ASP A 141 13.29 -6.79 -14.43
C ASP A 141 12.46 -7.94 -13.81
N TYR A 142 11.31 -7.61 -13.20
CA TYR A 142 10.48 -8.61 -12.51
C TYR A 142 9.94 -9.73 -13.41
N ARG A 143 10.05 -9.61 -14.74
CA ARG A 143 9.68 -10.67 -15.68
C ARG A 143 10.81 -11.66 -15.92
N THR A 144 12.06 -11.34 -15.58
CA THR A 144 13.22 -12.21 -15.85
C THR A 144 13.62 -13.07 -14.66
N HIS A 145 13.10 -12.78 -13.46
CA HIS A 145 13.41 -13.52 -12.24
C HIS A 145 12.19 -14.26 -11.66
N GLN A 146 12.45 -15.22 -10.77
CA GLN A 146 11.43 -16.07 -10.14
C GLN A 146 10.74 -15.39 -8.95
N GLY A 147 11.41 -14.43 -8.31
CA GLY A 147 10.80 -13.55 -7.32
C GLY A 147 9.61 -12.80 -7.92
N LYS A 148 8.58 -12.55 -7.12
CA LYS A 148 7.42 -11.77 -7.55
C LYS A 148 7.29 -10.52 -6.70
N PRO A 149 7.25 -9.32 -7.30
CA PRO A 149 6.97 -8.10 -6.56
C PRO A 149 5.65 -8.18 -5.82
N SER A 150 5.54 -7.51 -4.68
CA SER A 150 4.39 -7.63 -3.76
C SER A 150 3.02 -7.40 -4.41
N PHE A 151 2.87 -6.47 -5.36
CA PHE A 151 1.60 -6.26 -6.08
C PHE A 151 1.23 -7.35 -7.11
N THR A 152 2.20 -8.20 -7.46
CA THR A 152 2.00 -9.34 -8.36
C THR A 152 1.76 -10.65 -7.61
N ARG A 153 1.83 -10.62 -6.26
CA ARG A 153 1.61 -11.77 -5.38
C ARG A 153 0.23 -11.73 -4.74
N SER A 154 -0.53 -12.82 -4.91
CA SER A 154 -1.89 -12.93 -4.36
C SER A 154 -1.93 -12.86 -2.84
N ASP A 155 -1.00 -13.54 -2.14
CA ASP A 155 -0.96 -13.57 -0.67
C ASP A 155 -0.70 -12.17 -0.08
N SER A 156 0.20 -11.40 -0.69
CA SER A 156 0.52 -10.03 -0.29
C SER A 156 -0.69 -9.10 -0.40
N ILE A 157 -1.40 -9.15 -1.54
CA ILE A 157 -2.60 -8.34 -1.77
C ILE A 157 -3.75 -8.78 -0.86
N LEU A 158 -3.97 -10.08 -0.66
CA LEU A 158 -5.01 -10.59 0.23
C LEU A 158 -4.77 -10.19 1.69
N LYS A 159 -3.51 -10.20 2.16
CA LYS A 159 -3.14 -9.69 3.49
C LYS A 159 -3.45 -8.20 3.64
N ALA A 160 -3.12 -7.38 2.63
CA ALA A 160 -3.46 -5.96 2.63
C ALA A 160 -4.97 -5.74 2.67
N ILE A 161 -5.73 -6.47 1.85
CA ILE A 161 -7.20 -6.40 1.84
C ILE A 161 -7.77 -6.80 3.20
N GLY A 162 -7.30 -7.91 3.79
CA GLY A 162 -7.75 -8.38 5.09
C GLY A 162 -7.55 -7.32 6.18
N LYS A 163 -6.37 -6.70 6.25
CA LYS A 163 -6.09 -5.62 7.20
C LYS A 163 -6.98 -4.38 6.97
N CYS A 164 -7.24 -4.02 5.72
CA CYS A 164 -8.14 -2.90 5.41
C CYS A 164 -9.59 -3.19 5.80
N ILE A 165 -10.07 -4.42 5.58
CA ILE A 165 -11.42 -4.85 6.00
C ILE A 165 -11.52 -4.81 7.52
N ASP A 166 -10.52 -5.35 8.24
CA ASP A 166 -10.48 -5.34 9.70
C ASP A 166 -10.62 -3.91 10.26
N ILE A 167 -9.87 -2.95 9.69
CA ILE A 167 -10.02 -1.53 10.02
C ILE A 167 -11.45 -1.03 9.75
N ARG A 168 -12.02 -1.35 8.58
CA ARG A 168 -13.36 -0.89 8.19
C ARG A 168 -14.47 -1.38 9.11
N VAL A 169 -14.40 -2.64 9.54
CA VAL A 169 -15.45 -3.26 10.37
C VAL A 169 -15.23 -3.03 11.87
N SER A 170 -14.03 -2.63 12.30
CA SER A 170 -13.71 -2.43 13.72
C SER A 170 -14.54 -1.33 14.40
N ASN A 171 -14.85 -0.24 13.69
CA ASN A 171 -15.58 0.90 14.27
C ASN A 171 -16.12 1.84 13.19
N PHE A 172 -17.31 2.41 13.41
CA PHE A 172 -17.88 3.42 12.52
C PHE A 172 -16.97 4.64 12.32
N LYS A 173 -16.07 4.94 13.25
CA LYS A 173 -15.07 6.02 13.11
C LYS A 173 -14.12 5.78 11.94
N ALA A 174 -13.93 4.54 11.48
CA ALA A 174 -13.17 4.23 10.27
C ALA A 174 -13.88 4.70 8.99
N SER A 175 -15.21 4.91 9.02
CA SER A 175 -16.02 5.16 7.80
C SER A 175 -15.53 6.33 6.95
N LYS A 176 -14.98 7.37 7.59
CA LYS A 176 -14.50 8.58 6.92
C LYS A 176 -13.01 8.55 6.60
N ILE A 177 -12.27 7.59 7.12
CA ILE A 177 -10.83 7.51 6.94
C ILE A 177 -10.56 6.80 5.62
N PRO A 178 -9.91 7.46 4.64
CA PRO A 178 -9.43 6.79 3.45
C PRO A 178 -8.30 5.82 3.78
N ILE A 179 -8.26 4.70 3.07
CA ILE A 179 -7.23 3.67 3.17
C ILE A 179 -6.66 3.44 1.78
N ILE A 180 -5.34 3.56 1.63
CA ILE A 180 -4.61 3.36 0.38
C ILE A 180 -3.60 2.24 0.56
N VAL A 181 -3.49 1.35 -0.42
CA VAL A 181 -2.42 0.34 -0.46
C VAL A 181 -1.35 0.84 -1.43
N LEU A 182 -0.11 0.99 -0.95
CA LEU A 182 1.03 1.45 -1.74
C LEU A 182 1.89 0.28 -2.21
N GLY A 183 2.35 0.33 -3.44
CA GLY A 183 3.25 -0.67 -4.03
C GLY A 183 4.19 -0.03 -5.04
N ASN A 184 4.95 -0.86 -5.76
CA ASN A 184 5.94 -0.39 -6.73
C ASN A 184 6.06 -1.31 -7.95
N ALA A 185 5.01 -2.08 -8.22
CA ALA A 185 4.85 -2.95 -9.38
C ALA A 185 3.41 -2.84 -9.92
N PRO A 186 3.10 -3.32 -11.13
CA PRO A 186 1.72 -3.39 -11.58
C PRO A 186 0.92 -4.38 -10.73
N LEU A 187 -0.38 -4.11 -10.58
CA LEU A 187 -1.30 -5.06 -9.99
C LEU A 187 -1.55 -6.23 -10.96
N SER A 188 -1.53 -7.46 -10.46
CA SER A 188 -1.83 -8.62 -11.30
C SER A 188 -3.24 -8.56 -11.89
N ASN A 189 -3.44 -9.12 -13.09
CA ASN A 189 -4.69 -9.01 -13.83
C ASN A 189 -5.91 -9.54 -13.04
N GLY A 190 -5.74 -10.63 -12.29
CA GLY A 190 -6.79 -11.21 -11.44
C GLY A 190 -7.28 -10.27 -10.33
N PHE A 191 -6.45 -9.31 -9.91
CA PHE A 191 -6.81 -8.34 -8.87
C PHE A 191 -7.24 -6.99 -9.41
N CYS A 192 -7.11 -6.72 -10.71
CA CYS A 192 -7.53 -5.43 -11.30
C CYS A 192 -9.02 -5.17 -11.12
N LYS A 193 -9.88 -6.14 -11.45
CA LYS A 193 -11.34 -6.04 -11.22
C LYS A 193 -11.65 -5.91 -9.73
N LYS A 194 -10.94 -6.67 -8.88
CA LYS A 194 -11.10 -6.64 -7.42
C LYS A 194 -10.75 -5.26 -6.85
N ALA A 195 -9.69 -4.61 -7.32
CA ALA A 195 -9.33 -3.25 -6.91
C ALA A 195 -10.44 -2.24 -7.23
N ASP A 196 -11.03 -2.32 -8.41
CA ASP A 196 -12.18 -1.48 -8.78
C ASP A 196 -13.41 -1.72 -7.90
N TYR A 197 -13.70 -2.99 -7.57
CA TYR A 197 -14.78 -3.32 -6.64
C TYR A 197 -14.52 -2.80 -5.22
N LEU A 198 -13.31 -3.01 -4.68
CA LEU A 198 -12.93 -2.55 -3.35
C LEU A 198 -13.02 -1.03 -3.20
N LYS A 199 -12.64 -0.31 -4.26
CA LYS A 199 -12.79 1.15 -4.32
C LYS A 199 -14.23 1.58 -4.42
N SER A 200 -15.02 0.94 -5.29
CA SER A 200 -16.45 1.25 -5.45
C SER A 200 -17.22 0.99 -4.14
N ALA A 201 -16.88 -0.09 -3.44
CA ALA A 201 -17.46 -0.43 -2.14
C ALA A 201 -16.94 0.45 -0.99
N GLY A 202 -15.95 1.31 -1.22
CA GLY A 202 -15.38 2.19 -0.19
C GLY A 202 -14.46 1.49 0.82
N ILE A 203 -14.13 0.21 0.63
CA ILE A 203 -13.25 -0.55 1.53
C ILE A 203 -11.81 -0.02 1.44
N ILE A 204 -11.29 0.14 0.21
CA ILE A 204 -9.94 0.66 -0.08
C ILE A 204 -10.04 1.71 -1.18
N GLN A 205 -9.57 2.94 -0.94
CA GLN A 205 -9.72 4.05 -1.87
C GLN A 205 -8.77 3.99 -3.08
N GLY A 206 -7.75 3.13 -3.02
CA GLY A 206 -6.92 2.81 -4.17
C GLY A 206 -5.71 1.93 -3.84
N PHE A 207 -5.26 1.20 -4.86
CA PHE A 207 -3.95 0.57 -4.92
C PHE A 207 -3.05 1.44 -5.77
N TRP A 208 -2.08 2.12 -5.16
CA TRP A 208 -1.19 3.05 -5.88
C TRP A 208 0.20 2.46 -6.02
N SER A 209 0.68 2.38 -7.26
CA SER A 209 2.07 2.01 -7.56
C SER A 209 2.92 3.27 -7.69
N LEU A 210 3.99 3.34 -6.91
CA LEU A 210 4.92 4.47 -6.85
C LEU A 210 6.17 4.25 -7.72
N ASN A 211 6.09 3.38 -8.71
CA ASN A 211 7.16 3.10 -9.66
C ASN A 211 6.66 3.37 -11.10
N PRO A 212 7.13 4.46 -11.73
CA PRO A 212 6.73 4.81 -13.10
C PRO A 212 7.17 3.77 -14.14
N PHE A 213 8.36 3.18 -13.95
CA PHE A 213 9.03 2.33 -14.94
C PHE A 213 9.50 1.01 -14.34
N PRO A 214 8.59 0.12 -13.87
CA PRO A 214 8.96 -1.14 -13.24
C PRO A 214 9.50 -2.20 -14.23
N LEU A 215 9.58 -1.87 -15.53
CA LEU A 215 10.10 -2.72 -16.60
C LEU A 215 11.28 -2.03 -17.27
N ASN A 216 12.25 -2.81 -17.73
CA ASN A 216 13.37 -2.27 -18.50
C ASN A 216 12.93 -1.79 -19.88
N HIS A 217 11.98 -2.52 -20.47
CA HIS A 217 11.39 -2.22 -21.77
C HIS A 217 9.88 -2.42 -21.73
N GLY A 218 9.16 -1.44 -22.28
CA GLY A 218 7.70 -1.43 -22.39
C GLY A 218 7.00 -0.73 -21.22
N ASN A 219 5.67 -0.68 -21.32
CA ASN A 219 4.81 -0.03 -20.35
C ASN A 219 4.06 -1.04 -19.49
N THR A 220 3.71 -0.60 -18.28
CA THR A 220 2.78 -1.31 -17.40
C THR A 220 1.43 -0.60 -17.38
N ARG A 221 0.41 -1.29 -16.86
CA ARG A 221 -0.92 -0.72 -16.69
C ARG A 221 -0.81 0.60 -15.92
N LYS A 222 -1.36 1.68 -16.48
CA LYS A 222 -1.45 2.99 -15.81
C LYS A 222 -2.62 3.04 -14.81
N THR A 223 -3.78 2.53 -15.21
CA THR A 223 -4.99 2.55 -14.39
C THR A 223 -5.93 1.39 -14.71
N THR A 224 -6.90 1.14 -13.83
CA THR A 224 -8.07 0.28 -14.07
C THR A 224 -9.30 1.14 -14.40
N PRO A 225 -10.38 0.57 -14.99
CA PRO A 225 -11.56 1.33 -15.42
C PRO A 225 -12.18 2.25 -14.36
N LYS A 226 -12.24 1.82 -13.09
CA LYS A 226 -12.74 2.67 -11.97
C LYS A 226 -11.61 3.32 -11.16
N SER A 227 -10.39 3.24 -11.66
CA SER A 227 -9.16 3.70 -11.02
C SER A 227 -8.99 3.14 -9.59
N GLY A 228 -9.42 1.90 -9.36
CA GLY A 228 -9.08 1.11 -8.19
C GLY A 228 -7.59 0.85 -8.08
N PHE A 229 -6.90 0.77 -9.21
CA PHE A 229 -5.44 0.80 -9.31
C PHE A 229 -4.97 2.01 -10.12
N LEU A 230 -3.87 2.63 -9.67
CA LEU A 230 -3.20 3.75 -10.32
C LEU A 230 -1.67 3.58 -10.22
N ARG A 231 -0.95 3.79 -11.32
CA ARG A 231 0.51 3.96 -11.32
C ARG A 231 0.82 5.45 -11.37
N MET A 232 1.57 5.95 -10.40
CA MET A 232 2.05 7.33 -10.40
C MET A 232 3.29 7.42 -11.29
N ASP A 233 3.30 8.37 -12.23
CA ASP A 233 4.45 8.63 -13.10
C ASP A 233 5.32 9.78 -12.56
N SER A 234 4.78 10.60 -11.63
CA SER A 234 5.55 11.66 -10.95
C SER A 234 5.08 11.92 -9.52
N SER A 235 5.95 12.54 -8.72
CA SER A 235 5.62 12.97 -7.36
C SER A 235 4.52 14.05 -7.34
N MET A 236 4.42 14.85 -8.42
CA MET A 236 3.35 15.84 -8.58
C MET A 236 1.99 15.17 -8.81
N GLU A 237 1.95 14.12 -9.63
CA GLU A 237 0.73 13.32 -9.83
C GLU A 237 0.27 12.70 -8.50
N LEU A 238 1.19 12.13 -7.72
CA LEU A 238 0.88 11.63 -6.37
C LEU A 238 0.31 12.74 -5.48
N LYS A 239 0.89 13.94 -5.48
CA LYS A 239 0.39 15.10 -4.71
C LYS A 239 -1.03 15.49 -5.10
N ILE A 240 -1.34 15.52 -6.40
CA ILE A 240 -2.69 15.82 -6.90
C ILE A 240 -3.70 14.79 -6.39
N HIS A 241 -3.36 13.50 -6.44
CA HIS A 241 -4.22 12.44 -5.93
C HIS A 241 -4.42 12.50 -4.41
N LEU A 242 -3.37 12.83 -3.65
CA LEU A 242 -3.47 13.06 -2.20
C LEU A 242 -4.40 14.22 -1.87
N ASN A 243 -4.24 15.37 -2.54
CA ASN A 243 -5.11 16.54 -2.33
C ASN A 243 -6.57 16.23 -2.65
N ARG A 244 -6.83 15.50 -3.75
CA ARG A 244 -8.18 15.03 -4.07
C ARG A 244 -8.75 14.13 -2.98
N LEU A 245 -7.93 13.24 -2.40
CA LEU A 245 -8.34 12.35 -1.32
C LEU A 245 -8.71 13.14 -0.06
N PHE A 246 -7.95 14.18 0.30
CA PHE A 246 -8.22 15.02 1.47
C PHE A 246 -9.48 15.87 1.34
N ASN A 247 -9.82 16.28 0.12
CA ASN A 247 -11.00 17.09 -0.16
C ASN A 247 -12.28 16.26 -0.32
N GLN A 248 -12.21 14.93 -0.24
CA GLN A 248 -13.36 14.05 -0.33
C GLN A 248 -14.04 13.88 1.03
N ASN A 249 -15.35 14.16 1.09
CA ASN A 249 -16.19 13.89 2.26
C ASN A 249 -17.02 12.61 2.06
N LEU A 250 -16.33 11.48 1.91
CA LEU A 250 -16.95 10.18 1.68
C LEU A 250 -17.21 9.46 3.02
N ASN A 251 -18.26 8.64 3.07
CA ASN A 251 -18.55 7.76 4.20
C ASN A 251 -18.69 6.33 3.67
N PHE A 252 -17.87 5.42 4.19
CA PHE A 252 -18.08 3.99 4.04
C PHE A 252 -19.23 3.54 4.95
N PHE A 253 -20.12 2.72 4.41
CA PHE A 253 -21.19 2.05 5.15
C PHE A 253 -21.33 0.62 4.63
N SER A 254 -21.63 -0.31 5.54
CA SER A 254 -21.83 -1.73 5.24
C SER A 254 -22.66 -2.38 6.33
N GLY A 255 -23.47 -3.37 5.97
CA GLY A 255 -24.26 -4.18 6.89
C GLY A 255 -25.03 -5.24 6.11
N MET A 256 -25.44 -6.32 6.77
CA MET A 256 -26.36 -7.30 6.21
C MET A 256 -27.73 -7.04 6.81
N GLN A 257 -28.71 -6.73 5.98
CA GLN A 257 -30.09 -6.39 6.38
C GLN A 257 -31.05 -7.02 5.38
N ASP A 258 -32.24 -7.40 5.85
CA ASP A 258 -33.32 -7.82 4.96
C ASP A 258 -33.93 -6.61 4.23
N LEU A 259 -34.69 -6.90 3.18
CA LEU A 259 -35.24 -5.86 2.31
C LEU A 259 -36.31 -5.01 2.99
N GLU A 260 -37.08 -5.58 3.93
CA GLU A 260 -38.14 -4.87 4.64
C GLU A 260 -37.52 -3.85 5.60
N SER A 261 -36.54 -4.26 6.41
CA SER A 261 -35.78 -3.39 7.30
C SER A 261 -35.09 -2.25 6.54
N LEU A 262 -34.46 -2.55 5.39
CA LEU A 262 -33.86 -1.52 4.54
C LEU A 262 -34.90 -0.53 4.00
N GLY A 263 -36.08 -1.02 3.60
CA GLY A 263 -37.20 -0.19 3.17
C GLY A 263 -37.64 0.78 4.28
N GLN A 264 -37.85 0.25 5.50
CA GLN A 264 -38.20 1.06 6.67
C GLN A 264 -37.13 2.12 6.98
N TYR A 265 -35.85 1.79 6.84
CA TYR A 265 -34.78 2.77 7.06
C TYR A 265 -34.80 3.91 6.05
N ILE A 266 -35.15 3.61 4.79
CA ILE A 266 -35.29 4.63 3.74
C ILE A 266 -36.48 5.53 4.05
N GLU A 267 -37.63 4.97 4.40
CA GLU A 267 -38.84 5.74 4.77
C GLU A 267 -38.57 6.65 5.98
N MET A 268 -37.94 6.11 7.03
CA MET A 268 -37.59 6.89 8.21
C MET A 268 -36.58 8.00 7.92
N ALA A 269 -35.64 7.75 7.01
CA ALA A 269 -34.67 8.76 6.60
C ALA A 269 -35.30 9.84 5.71
N ASP A 270 -36.29 9.49 4.88
CA ASP A 270 -36.93 10.42 3.94
C ASP A 270 -37.77 11.51 4.63
N MET A 271 -38.16 11.29 5.89
CA MET A 271 -38.84 12.27 6.73
C MET A 271 -37.96 13.48 7.13
N GLU A 272 -36.64 13.44 6.91
CA GLU A 272 -35.74 14.55 7.27
C GLU A 272 -35.75 15.69 6.23
N ASP A 273 -35.52 16.93 6.65
CA ASP A 273 -35.80 18.12 5.84
C ASP A 273 -34.96 18.26 4.57
N ASN A 274 -33.73 17.74 4.56
CA ASN A 274 -32.84 17.84 3.39
C ASN A 274 -31.99 16.60 3.17
N CYS A 275 -31.49 16.43 1.94
CA CYS A 275 -30.73 15.27 1.50
C CYS A 275 -29.55 14.90 2.42
N LYS A 276 -28.86 15.89 3.01
CA LYS A 276 -27.74 15.65 3.93
C LYS A 276 -28.23 15.03 5.24
N GLN A 277 -29.32 15.55 5.81
CA GLN A 277 -29.94 14.97 7.01
C GLN A 277 -30.51 13.58 6.71
N LYS A 278 -31.20 13.40 5.57
CA LYS A 278 -31.67 12.08 5.11
C LYS A 278 -30.53 11.05 5.08
N GLY A 279 -29.41 11.40 4.46
CA GLY A 279 -28.22 10.54 4.41
C GLY A 279 -27.63 10.25 5.79
N LEU A 280 -27.53 11.25 6.69
CA LEU A 280 -27.06 11.05 8.06
C LEU A 280 -27.99 10.16 8.88
N LYS A 281 -29.30 10.33 8.73
CA LYS A 281 -30.32 9.52 9.40
C LYS A 281 -30.24 8.07 8.95
N PHE A 282 -30.21 7.83 7.62
CA PHE A 282 -30.03 6.50 7.06
C PHE A 282 -28.75 5.81 7.57
N LEU A 283 -27.61 6.53 7.55
CA LEU A 283 -26.35 6.00 8.08
C LEU A 283 -26.40 5.69 9.58
N ASN A 284 -27.20 6.40 10.36
CA ASN A 284 -27.35 6.13 11.78
C ASN A 284 -28.27 4.94 12.05
N LEU A 285 -29.28 4.71 11.20
CA LEU A 285 -30.14 3.52 11.26
C LEU A 285 -29.31 2.26 10.96
N LEU A 286 -28.52 2.27 9.88
CA LEU A 286 -27.60 1.18 9.53
C LEU A 286 -26.54 0.85 10.60
N LYS A 287 -26.24 1.76 11.53
CA LYS A 287 -25.26 1.52 12.61
C LYS A 287 -25.87 0.83 13.82
N ARG A 288 -27.20 0.87 13.96
CA ARG A 288 -27.93 0.31 15.11
C ARG A 288 -28.42 -1.11 14.86
N SER A 289 -28.35 -1.54 13.61
CA SER A 289 -28.73 -2.86 13.08
C SER A 289 -27.57 -3.83 13.14
#